data_AF-A0A1C6JBG9-F1
#
_entry.id   AF-A0A1C6JBG9-F1
#
_cell.length_a   1.000
_cell.length_b   1.000
_cell.length_c   1.000
_cell.angle_alpha   90.00
_cell.angle_beta   90.00
_cell.angle_gamma   90.00
#
_symmetry.space_group_name_H-M   'P 1'
#
loop_
_entity.id
_entity.type
_entity.pdbx_description
1 polymer ?
#
loop_
_entity_poly.entity_id
_entity_poly.type
_entity_poly.pdbx_seq_one_letter_code
_entity_poly.pdbx_strand_id
1 'polypeptide(L)' 'MAIVYATLIVKGLKTLDQVPSLIHSQVEEVLEALEVTM' A
#
# COMPACT_ATOMS: atom_id res chain seq x y z
N MET A 1 -6.70 -7.99 -2.15
CA MET A 1 -7.00 -6.55 -2.28
C MET A 1 -5.77 -5.68 -1.97
N ALA A 2 -5.05 -5.92 -0.87
CA ALA A 2 -3.88 -5.14 -0.44
C ALA A 2 -2.79 -4.97 -1.52
N ILE A 3 -2.43 -6.04 -2.23
CA ILE A 3 -1.43 -6.00 -3.32
C ILE A 3 -1.80 -4.97 -4.41
N VAL A 4 -3.09 -4.86 -4.77
CA VAL A 4 -3.55 -3.88 -5.76
C VAL A 4 -3.30 -2.46 -5.25
N TYR A 5 -3.65 -2.18 -3.99
CA TYR A 5 -3.40 -0.87 -3.38
C TYR A 5 -1.90 -0.56 -3.25
N ALA A 6 -1.10 -1.50 -2.75
CA ALA A 6 0.35 -1.34 -2.69
C ALA A 6 0.93 -1.03 -4.08
N THR A 7 0.50 -1.75 -5.12
CA THR A 7 0.92 -1.49 -6.51
C THR A 7 0.51 -0.09 -6.98
N LEU A 8 -0.71 0.36 -6.65
CA LEU A 8 -1.18 1.69 -7.02
C LEU A 8 -0.40 2.79 -6.28
N ILE A 9 0.00 2.57 -5.03
CA ILE A 9 0.82 3.51 -4.27
C ILE A 9 2.25 3.57 -4.84
N VAL A 10 2.86 2.42 -5.15
CA VAL A 10 4.19 2.36 -5.81
C VAL A 10 4.16 3.08 -7.16
N LYS A 11 3.03 3.02 -7.88
CA LYS A 11 2.83 3.76 -9.14
C LYS A 11 2.50 5.24 -8.95
N GLY A 12 2.40 5.75 -7.73
CA GLY A 12 2.01 7.13 -7.42
C GLY A 12 0.56 7.48 -7.75
N LEU A 13 -0.30 6.47 -7.97
CA LEU A 13 -1.71 6.65 -8.33
C LEU A 13 -2.62 6.75 -7.11
N LYS A 14 -2.14 6.32 -5.94
CA LYS A 14 -2.85 6.37 -4.66
C LYS A 14 -1.91 6.68 -3.51
N THR A 15 -2.47 7.12 -2.38
CA THR A 15 -1.76 7.30 -1.11
C THR A 15 -2.27 6.31 -0.06
N LEU A 16 -1.52 6.16 1.05
CA LEU A 16 -1.91 5.34 2.19
C LEU A 16 -3.26 5.76 2.79
N ASP A 17 -3.58 7.05 2.81
CA ASP A 17 -4.86 7.58 3.32
C ASP A 17 -6.08 7.10 2.52
N GLN A 18 -5.86 6.68 1.27
CA GLN A 18 -6.92 6.16 0.40
C GLN A 18 -7.13 4.65 0.56
N VAL A 19 -6.33 4.00 1.40
CA VAL A 19 -6.43 2.59 1.72
C VAL A 19 -7.54 2.40 2.77
N PRO A 20 -8.51 1.50 2.53
CA PRO A 20 -9.51 1.17 3.54
C PRO A 20 -8.86 0.67 4.84
N SER A 21 -9.32 1.15 5.99
CA SER A 21 -8.73 0.85 7.31
C SER A 21 -8.63 -0.65 7.59
N LEU A 22 -9.55 -1.46 7.04
CA LEU A 22 -9.56 -2.92 7.18
C LEU A 22 -8.30 -3.61 6.61
N ILE A 23 -7.65 -3.00 5.62
CA ILE A 23 -6.49 -3.58 4.93
C ILE A 23 -5.23 -2.73 5.05
N HIS A 24 -5.25 -1.69 5.89
CA HIS A 24 -4.12 -0.75 6.03
C HIS A 24 -2.83 -1.46 6.42
N SER A 25 -2.86 -2.26 7.49
CA SER A 25 -1.70 -3.03 7.94
C SER A 25 -1.20 -4.04 6.91
N GLN A 26 -2.10 -4.67 6.15
CA GLN A 26 -1.72 -5.58 5.07
C GLN A 26 -1.04 -4.85 3.90
N VAL A 27 -1.39 -3.59 3.67
CA VAL A 27 -0.75 -2.76 2.63
C VAL A 27 0.63 -2.30 3.11
N GLU A 28 0.76 -1.88 4.37
CA GLU A 28 2.04 -1.55 4.99
C GLU A 28 3.03 -2.73 4.94
N GLU A 29 2.60 -3.94 5.35
CA GLU A 29 3.44 -5.14 5.28
C GLU A 29 3.92 -5.43 3.84
N VAL A 30 3.06 -5.25 2.83
CA VAL A 30 3.45 -5.45 1.43
C VAL A 30 4.44 -4.39 0.97
N LEU A 31 4.27 -3.13 1.38
CA LEU A 31 5.17 -2.04 1.02
C LEU A 31 6.54 -2.20 1.67
N GLU A 32 6.57 -2.64 2.93
CA GLU A 32 7.81 -2.97 3.66
C GLU A 32 8.53 -4.15 3.01
N ALA A 33 7.81 -5.21 2.63
CA ALA A 33 8.37 -6.35 1.89
C ALA A 33 8.91 -5.98 0.50
N LEU A 34 8.46 -4.85 -0.07
CA LEU A 34 8.94 -4.31 -1.34
C LEU A 34 10.08 -3.28 -1.15
N GLU A 35 10.54 -3.03 0.08
CA GLU A 35 11.55 -2.03 0.44
C GLU A 35 11.20 -0.62 -0.06
N VAL A 36 9.90 -0.31 -0.16
CA VAL A 36 9.43 0.99 -0.63
C VAL A 36 9.40 1.94 0.56
N THR A 37 10.48 2.71 0.74
CA THR A 37 10.49 3.86 1.64
C THR A 37 9.59 4.97 1.09
N MET A 38 8.54 5.32 1.83
CA MET A 38 7.64 6.43 1.51
C MET A 38 8.10 7.75 2.10
#